data_AF-A0AAV0R7E7-F1
#
_entry.id   AF-A0AAV0R7E7-F1
#
_cell.length_a   1.000
_cell.length_b   1.000
_cell.length_c   1.000
_cell.angle_alpha   90.00
_cell.angle_beta   90.00
_cell.angle_gamma   90.00
#
_symmetry.space_group_name_H-M   'P 1'
#
loop_
_entity.id
_entity.type
_entity.pdbx_description
1 polymer ?
#
loop_
_entity_poly.entity_id
_entity_poly.type
_entity_poly.pdbx_seq_one_letter_code
_entity_poly.pdbx_strand_id
1 'polypeptide(L)'
;MINGYGLHGDGESAVELFLKMKSSGFRPDHTTFSTTLSACSHARLVRQGLMVFESMAETGLQPRIEQYGCMVDLLGRTGHLMEASEIVRNVGDHPRIIDLLESLLGACRVYGDVEVAERVHHTMMMSSGRERASSGSYVALSNLYAGVGRWEDAGGARSNLDSQKLKKSAGFSVVL
;
A
#
# COMPACT_ATOMS: atom_id res chain seq x y z
N MET A 1 6.04 25.05 4.92
CA MET A 1 5.22 25.12 6.15
C MET A 1 4.23 23.96 6.32
N ILE A 2 3.83 23.20 5.28
CA ILE A 2 3.05 21.95 5.47
C ILE A 2 3.95 20.77 5.90
N ASN A 3 5.20 20.73 5.42
CA ASN A 3 6.16 19.64 5.71
C ASN A 3 6.49 19.47 7.22
N GLY A 4 6.38 20.53 8.02
CA GLY A 4 6.63 20.46 9.47
C GLY A 4 5.50 19.79 10.26
N TYR A 5 4.26 19.92 9.81
CA TYR A 5 3.10 19.28 10.47
C TYR A 5 2.99 17.79 10.14
N GLY A 6 3.40 17.40 8.92
CA GLY A 6 3.53 15.98 8.55
C GLY A 6 4.50 15.21 9.46
N LEU A 7 5.53 15.86 9.99
CA LEU A 7 6.49 15.26 10.93
C LEU A 7 5.98 15.14 12.38
N HIS A 8 4.97 15.94 12.77
CA HIS A 8 4.43 15.95 14.13
C HIS A 8 3.07 15.23 14.26
N GLY A 9 2.53 14.68 13.17
CA GLY A 9 1.26 13.95 13.20
C GLY A 9 0.03 14.83 13.43
N ASP A 10 0.17 16.15 13.31
CA ASP A 10 -0.96 17.08 13.36
C ASP A 10 -1.63 17.15 11.98
N GLY A 11 -2.39 16.10 11.69
CA GLY A 11 -3.11 15.95 10.43
C GLY A 11 -4.22 16.99 10.25
N GLU A 12 -4.85 17.44 11.34
CA GLU A 12 -5.93 18.44 11.27
C GLU A 12 -5.39 19.79 10.83
N SER A 13 -4.29 20.27 11.43
CA SER A 13 -3.64 21.51 11.02
C SER A 13 -3.10 21.45 9.59
N ALA A 14 -2.58 20.30 9.16
CA ALA A 14 -2.13 20.11 7.77
C ALA A 14 -3.28 20.26 6.77
N VAL A 15 -4.45 19.69 7.07
CA VAL A 15 -5.66 19.82 6.26
C VAL A 15 -6.20 21.24 6.28
N GLU A 16 -6.20 21.92 7.44
CA GLU A 16 -6.62 23.32 7.54
C GLU A 16 -5.74 24.22 6.67
N LEU A 17 -4.41 24.04 6.71
CA LEU A 17 -3.48 24.80 5.87
C LEU A 17 -3.68 24.51 4.38
N PHE A 18 -3.95 23.26 4.01
CA PHE A 18 -4.29 22.88 2.64
C PHE A 18 -5.56 23.60 2.15
N LEU A 19 -6.62 23.59 2.96
CA LEU A 19 -7.88 24.27 2.64
C LEU A 19 -7.69 25.78 2.55
N LYS A 20 -6.92 26.37 3.48
CA LYS A 20 -6.59 27.80 3.46
C LYS A 20 -5.83 28.18 2.19
N MET A 21 -4.82 27.39 1.79
CA MET A 21 -4.09 27.57 0.54
C MET A 21 -5.02 27.62 -0.67
N LYS A 22 -5.95 26.66 -0.79
CA LYS A 22 -6.97 26.64 -1.86
C LYS A 22 -7.85 27.89 -1.81
N SER A 23 -8.36 28.25 -0.64
CA SER A 23 -9.26 29.40 -0.47
C SER A 23 -8.60 30.75 -0.79
N SER A 24 -7.28 30.86 -0.58
CA SER A 24 -6.47 32.02 -0.94
C SER A 24 -6.05 32.06 -2.42
N GLY A 25 -6.56 31.14 -3.25
CA GLY A 25 -6.30 31.10 -4.69
C GLY A 25 -4.97 30.45 -5.09
N PHE A 26 -4.20 29.92 -4.13
CA PHE A 26 -2.99 29.16 -4.44
C PHE A 26 -3.35 27.74 -4.88
N ARG A 27 -2.68 27.25 -5.91
CA ARG A 27 -2.89 25.90 -6.45
C ARG A 27 -1.97 24.89 -5.76
N PRO A 28 -2.52 23.87 -5.07
CA PRO A 28 -1.72 22.76 -4.56
C PRO A 28 -0.99 22.03 -5.70
N ASP A 29 0.22 21.57 -5.42
CA ASP A 29 1.02 20.72 -6.31
C ASP A 29 1.14 19.29 -5.73
N HIS A 30 1.81 18.38 -6.47
CA HIS A 30 2.03 17.00 -6.02
C HIS A 30 2.68 16.94 -4.62
N THR A 31 3.62 17.84 -4.31
CA THR A 31 4.28 17.91 -3.00
C THR A 31 3.30 18.29 -1.89
N THR A 32 2.44 19.26 -2.14
CA THR A 32 1.39 19.69 -1.22
C THR A 32 0.43 18.55 -0.90
N PHE A 33 0.01 17.79 -1.91
CA PHE A 33 -0.82 16.61 -1.71
C PHE A 33 -0.09 15.51 -0.93
N SER A 34 1.15 15.15 -1.29
CA SER A 34 1.92 14.13 -0.56
C SER A 34 2.08 14.47 0.91
N THR A 35 2.44 15.72 1.22
CA THR A 35 2.66 16.15 2.61
C THR A 35 1.36 16.16 3.42
N THR A 36 0.25 16.62 2.83
CA THR A 36 -1.06 16.63 3.49
C THR A 36 -1.59 15.21 3.71
N LEU A 37 -1.52 14.33 2.69
CA LEU A 37 -1.97 12.94 2.79
C LEU A 37 -1.13 12.11 3.77
N SER A 38 0.18 12.32 3.80
CA SER A 38 1.06 11.70 4.79
C SER A 38 0.68 12.12 6.21
N ALA A 39 0.38 13.40 6.45
CA ALA A 39 -0.11 13.87 7.74
C ALA A 39 -1.44 13.20 8.12
N CYS A 40 -2.39 13.09 7.18
CA CYS A 40 -3.63 12.34 7.39
C CYS A 40 -3.38 10.88 7.77
N SER A 41 -2.45 10.20 7.08
CA SER A 41 -2.07 8.81 7.41
C SER A 41 -1.56 8.68 8.84
N HIS A 42 -0.63 9.55 9.27
CA HIS A 42 -0.10 9.52 10.63
C HIS A 42 -1.16 9.81 11.69
N ALA A 43 -2.09 10.73 11.39
CA ALA A 43 -3.19 11.11 12.26
C ALA A 43 -4.42 10.18 12.17
N ARG A 44 -4.40 9.16 11.29
CA ARG A 44 -5.55 8.26 11.00
C ARG A 44 -6.83 8.99 10.55
N LEU A 45 -6.68 10.12 9.87
CA LEU A 45 -7.78 10.94 9.37
C LEU A 45 -8.28 10.44 8.01
N VAL A 46 -9.00 9.31 8.00
CA VAL A 46 -9.47 8.63 6.78
C VAL A 46 -10.32 9.56 5.91
N ARG A 47 -11.34 10.18 6.49
CA ARG A 47 -12.27 11.06 5.76
C ARG A 47 -11.57 12.25 5.12
N GLN A 48 -10.67 12.90 5.85
CA GLN A 48 -9.91 14.04 5.36
C GLN A 48 -8.89 13.61 4.31
N GLY A 49 -8.23 12.47 4.49
CA GLY A 49 -7.31 11.91 3.49
C GLY A 49 -8.01 11.63 2.16
N LEU A 50 -9.19 10.99 2.18
CA LEU A 50 -10.01 10.76 0.99
C LEU A 50 -10.42 12.08 0.32
N MET A 51 -10.95 13.03 1.09
CA MET A 51 -11.31 14.37 0.58
C MET A 51 -10.13 15.06 -0.10
N VAL A 52 -8.94 15.04 0.52
CA VAL A 52 -7.73 15.65 -0.04
C VAL A 52 -7.34 14.93 -1.34
N PHE A 53 -7.32 13.60 -1.35
CA PHE A 53 -6.95 12.80 -2.52
C PHE A 53 -7.91 13.02 -3.70
N GLU A 54 -9.22 13.00 -3.48
CA GLU A 54 -10.24 13.23 -4.50
C GLU A 54 -10.14 14.64 -5.08
N SER A 55 -9.82 15.64 -4.25
CA SER A 55 -9.69 17.03 -4.70
C SER A 55 -8.51 17.27 -5.65
N MET A 56 -7.60 16.29 -5.86
CA MET A 56 -6.56 16.37 -6.88
C MET A 56 -7.15 16.54 -8.28
N ALA A 57 -8.27 15.89 -8.58
CA ALA A 57 -8.92 15.97 -9.89
C ALA A 57 -9.36 17.40 -10.23
N GLU A 58 -9.80 18.18 -9.23
CA GLU A 58 -10.19 19.59 -9.38
C GLU A 58 -9.01 20.48 -9.81
N THR A 59 -7.79 20.07 -9.48
CA THR A 59 -6.55 20.79 -9.83
C THR A 59 -5.99 20.40 -11.19
N GLY A 60 -6.59 19.40 -11.87
CA GLY A 60 -6.08 18.82 -13.10
C GLY A 60 -4.85 17.93 -12.91
N LEU A 61 -4.47 17.63 -11.66
CA LEU A 61 -3.35 16.75 -11.34
C LEU A 61 -3.83 15.31 -11.21
N GLN A 62 -3.12 14.39 -11.86
CA GLN A 62 -3.29 12.96 -11.63
C GLN A 62 -2.43 12.52 -10.44
N PRO A 63 -2.94 11.62 -9.57
CA PRO A 63 -2.15 11.04 -8.49
C PRO A 63 -0.94 10.27 -9.03
N ARG A 64 0.20 10.42 -8.37
CA ARG A 64 1.41 9.61 -8.60
C ARG A 64 1.51 8.53 -7.54
N ILE A 65 2.49 7.64 -7.72
CA ILE A 65 2.74 6.53 -6.80
C ILE A 65 2.90 6.99 -5.34
N GLU A 66 3.42 8.20 -5.10
CA GLU A 66 3.56 8.77 -3.76
C GLU A 66 2.22 9.05 -3.09
N GLN A 67 1.24 9.62 -3.82
CA GLN A 67 -0.09 9.89 -3.26
C GLN A 67 -0.87 8.58 -3.06
N TYR A 68 -0.75 7.63 -3.99
CA TYR A 68 -1.30 6.27 -3.81
C TYR A 68 -0.70 5.58 -2.58
N GLY A 69 0.61 5.66 -2.39
CA GLY A 69 1.29 5.11 -1.22
C GLY A 69 0.78 5.69 0.09
N CYS A 70 0.54 7.01 0.16
CA CYS A 70 -0.05 7.64 1.34
C CYS A 70 -1.46 7.13 1.64
N MET A 71 -2.29 6.93 0.60
CA MET A 71 -3.65 6.40 0.76
C MET A 71 -3.65 4.94 1.22
N VAL A 72 -2.81 4.09 0.63
CA VAL A 72 -2.67 2.69 1.05
C VAL A 72 -2.20 2.59 2.50
N ASP A 73 -1.24 3.43 2.90
CA ASP A 73 -0.76 3.50 4.28
C ASP A 73 -1.86 3.97 5.26
N LEU A 74 -2.61 5.03 4.91
CA LEU A 74 -3.73 5.53 5.71
C LEU A 74 -4.83 4.47 5.90
N LEU A 75 -5.30 3.89 4.80
CA LEU A 75 -6.39 2.90 4.80
C LEU A 75 -5.94 1.59 5.44
N GLY A 76 -4.71 1.14 5.13
CA GLY A 76 -4.09 -0.04 5.72
C GLY A 76 -3.98 0.06 7.24
N ARG A 77 -3.49 1.18 7.77
CA ARG A 77 -3.35 1.41 9.22
C ARG A 77 -4.68 1.48 9.96
N THR A 78 -5.78 1.79 9.27
CA THR A 78 -7.11 1.98 9.87
C THR A 78 -8.06 0.84 9.59
N GLY A 79 -7.60 -0.23 8.92
CA GLY A 79 -8.40 -1.43 8.66
C GLY A 79 -9.35 -1.32 7.46
N HIS A 80 -9.27 -0.25 6.67
CA HIS A 80 -10.08 -0.07 5.45
C HIS A 80 -9.45 -0.82 4.27
N LEU A 81 -9.24 -2.13 4.43
CA LEU A 81 -8.38 -2.93 3.54
C LEU A 81 -8.97 -3.12 2.15
N MET A 82 -10.28 -3.26 2.03
CA MET A 82 -10.94 -3.33 0.72
C MET A 82 -10.78 -2.02 -0.06
N GLU A 83 -10.98 -0.87 0.58
CA GLU A 83 -10.75 0.44 -0.06
C GLU A 83 -9.29 0.61 -0.47
N ALA A 84 -8.35 0.19 0.40
CA ALA A 84 -6.93 0.20 0.06
C ALA A 84 -6.62 -0.67 -1.17
N SER A 85 -7.25 -1.84 -1.29
CA SER A 85 -7.12 -2.72 -2.46
C SER A 85 -7.61 -2.04 -3.75
N GLU A 86 -8.74 -1.34 -3.69
CA GLU A 86 -9.26 -0.59 -4.83
C GLU A 86 -8.34 0.58 -5.22
N ILE A 87 -7.77 1.28 -4.24
CA ILE A 87 -6.76 2.33 -4.48
C ILE A 87 -5.53 1.77 -5.19
N VAL A 88 -5.02 0.60 -4.78
CA VAL A 88 -3.88 -0.05 -5.45
C VAL A 88 -4.23 -0.46 -6.89
N ARG A 89 -5.45 -0.94 -7.13
CA ARG A 89 -5.91 -1.32 -8.47
C ARG A 89 -5.89 -0.14 -9.45
N ASN A 90 -6.16 1.07 -8.97
CA ASN A 90 -6.13 2.30 -9.76
C ASN A 90 -4.71 2.75 -10.16
N VAL A 91 -3.66 2.20 -9.54
CA VAL A 91 -2.25 2.49 -9.89
C VAL A 91 -1.90 1.95 -11.28
N GLY A 92 -2.53 0.85 -11.72
CA GLY A 92 -2.23 0.19 -12.99
C GLY A 92 -0.86 -0.47 -13.03
N ASP A 93 -0.28 -0.62 -14.22
CA ASP A 93 1.03 -1.24 -14.43
C ASP A 93 2.16 -0.23 -14.12
N HIS A 94 2.44 -0.04 -12.83
CA HIS A 94 3.51 0.83 -12.36
C HIS A 94 4.65 -0.01 -11.76
N PRO A 95 5.93 0.26 -12.08
CA PRO A 95 7.07 -0.55 -11.58
C PRO A 95 7.17 -0.69 -10.06
N ARG A 96 6.61 0.29 -9.34
CA ARG A 96 6.60 0.35 -7.87
C ARG A 96 5.28 -0.10 -7.22
N ILE A 97 4.35 -0.71 -7.97
CA ILE A 97 3.10 -1.21 -7.40
C ILE A 97 3.32 -2.29 -6.32
N ILE A 98 4.40 -3.06 -6.44
CA ILE A 98 4.78 -4.10 -5.48
C ILE A 98 4.98 -3.52 -4.07
N ASP A 99 5.59 -2.33 -3.94
CA ASP A 99 5.79 -1.66 -2.64
C ASP A 99 4.45 -1.42 -1.92
N LEU A 100 3.42 -1.02 -2.66
CA LEU A 100 2.08 -0.75 -2.13
C LEU A 100 1.36 -2.05 -1.76
N LEU A 101 1.48 -3.07 -2.62
CA LEU A 101 0.91 -4.39 -2.38
C LEU A 101 1.54 -5.05 -1.13
N GLU A 102 2.86 -4.92 -0.92
CA GLU A 102 3.54 -5.46 0.27
C GLU A 102 3.08 -4.76 1.55
N SER A 103 2.93 -3.43 1.50
CA SER A 103 2.37 -2.65 2.61
C SER A 103 0.96 -3.11 2.96
N LEU A 104 0.08 -3.25 1.96
CA LEU A 104 -1.30 -3.69 2.14
C LEU A 104 -1.37 -5.13 2.68
N LEU A 105 -0.55 -6.05 2.17
CA LEU A 105 -0.48 -7.43 2.67
C LEU A 105 -0.06 -7.46 4.15
N GLY A 106 0.86 -6.57 4.55
CA GLY A 106 1.22 -6.36 5.94
C GLY A 106 0.03 -5.95 6.81
N ALA A 107 -0.80 -5.03 6.33
CA ALA A 107 -2.02 -4.61 7.01
C ALA A 107 -3.06 -5.74 7.09
N CYS A 108 -3.27 -6.50 6.01
CA CYS A 108 -4.16 -7.67 6.02
C CYS A 108 -3.76 -8.68 7.10
N ARG A 109 -2.44 -8.89 7.29
CA ARG A 109 -1.95 -9.75 8.37
C ARG A 109 -2.31 -9.23 9.76
N VAL A 110 -2.25 -7.91 9.97
CA VAL A 110 -2.59 -7.29 11.27
C VAL A 110 -4.08 -7.44 11.59
N TYR A 111 -4.94 -7.26 10.59
CA TYR A 111 -6.40 -7.30 10.78
C TYR A 111 -7.02 -8.68 10.55
N GLY A 112 -6.25 -9.68 10.11
CA GLY A 112 -6.77 -11.02 9.83
C GLY A 112 -7.60 -11.11 8.54
N ASP A 113 -7.50 -10.14 7.64
CA ASP A 113 -8.30 -10.08 6.41
C ASP A 113 -7.67 -10.94 5.31
N VAL A 114 -8.14 -12.19 5.26
CA VAL A 114 -7.67 -13.19 4.31
C VAL A 114 -8.11 -12.88 2.88
N GLU A 115 -9.31 -12.34 2.71
CA GLU A 115 -9.91 -12.11 1.41
C GLU A 115 -9.12 -11.06 0.61
N VAL A 116 -8.77 -9.94 1.27
CA VAL A 116 -7.93 -8.92 0.65
C VAL A 116 -6.49 -9.41 0.46
N ALA A 117 -5.94 -10.18 1.42
CA ALA A 117 -4.60 -10.73 1.28
C ALA A 117 -4.44 -11.64 0.04
N GLU A 118 -5.42 -12.50 -0.22
CA GLU A 118 -5.43 -13.38 -1.39
C GLU A 118 -5.54 -12.58 -2.69
N ARG A 119 -6.38 -11.54 -2.74
CA ARG A 119 -6.46 -10.60 -3.89
C ARG A 119 -5.14 -9.91 -4.16
N VAL A 120 -4.52 -9.34 -3.13
CA VAL A 120 -3.24 -8.65 -3.22
C VAL A 120 -2.16 -9.58 -3.72
N HIS A 121 -2.09 -10.80 -3.18
CA HIS A 121 -1.14 -11.81 -3.62
C HIS A 121 -1.35 -12.19 -5.09
N HIS A 122 -2.59 -12.41 -5.50
CA HIS A 122 -2.91 -12.70 -6.90
C HIS A 122 -2.45 -11.56 -7.82
N THR A 123 -2.72 -10.30 -7.46
CA THR A 123 -2.22 -9.14 -8.21
C THR A 123 -0.70 -9.11 -8.28
N MET A 124 0.01 -9.38 -7.18
CA MET A 124 1.49 -9.46 -7.19
C MET A 124 1.99 -10.53 -8.18
N MET A 125 1.33 -11.68 -8.27
CA MET A 125 1.70 -12.76 -9.21
C MET A 125 1.47 -12.38 -10.67
N MET A 126 0.47 -11.54 -10.94
CA MET A 126 0.12 -11.12 -12.31
C MET A 126 0.96 -9.93 -12.78
N SER A 127 1.23 -8.96 -11.90
CA SER A 127 2.05 -7.77 -12.20
C SER A 127 3.54 -8.09 -12.30
N SER A 128 3.99 -9.16 -11.64
CA SER A 128 5.34 -9.67 -11.75
C SER A 128 5.34 -10.86 -12.70
N GLY A 129 5.86 -10.73 -13.92
CA GLY A 129 6.20 -11.92 -14.71
C GLY A 129 6.97 -12.89 -13.79
N ARG A 130 6.42 -14.09 -13.56
CA ARG A 130 6.70 -15.24 -12.63
C ARG A 130 7.91 -15.26 -11.66
N GLU A 131 8.86 -14.35 -11.71
CA GLU A 131 10.12 -14.32 -10.95
C GLU A 131 10.10 -13.41 -9.71
N ARG A 132 9.07 -12.58 -9.51
CA ARG A 132 9.04 -11.57 -8.43
C ARG A 132 7.91 -11.72 -7.40
N ALA A 133 7.24 -12.86 -7.36
CA ALA A 133 6.58 -13.27 -6.12
C ALA A 133 7.63 -13.29 -5.00
N SER A 134 7.65 -12.28 -4.13
CA SER A 134 8.61 -12.24 -3.05
C SER A 134 8.36 -13.46 -2.15
N SER A 135 9.42 -14.15 -1.72
CA SER A 135 9.33 -15.13 -0.65
C SER A 135 8.61 -14.56 0.58
N GLY A 136 8.72 -13.25 0.80
CA GLY A 136 7.99 -12.51 1.82
C GLY A 136 6.47 -12.59 1.68
N SER A 137 5.91 -12.63 0.47
CA SER A 137 4.46 -12.69 0.24
C SER A 137 3.86 -14.04 0.69
N TYR A 138 4.51 -15.15 0.36
CA TYR A 138 4.10 -16.49 0.82
C TYR A 138 4.27 -16.65 2.34
N VAL A 139 5.34 -16.09 2.92
CA VAL A 139 5.52 -16.07 4.38
C VAL A 139 4.39 -15.28 5.06
N ALA A 140 4.04 -14.11 4.51
CA ALA A 140 2.97 -13.29 5.04
C ALA A 140 1.61 -13.99 4.98
N LEU A 141 1.28 -14.64 3.85
CA LEU A 141 0.06 -15.45 3.71
C LEU A 141 0.05 -16.64 4.69
N SER A 142 1.15 -17.39 4.79
CA SER A 142 1.24 -18.53 5.71
C SER A 142 0.97 -18.11 7.17
N ASN A 143 1.58 -16.99 7.59
CA ASN A 143 1.37 -16.46 8.94
C ASN A 143 -0.07 -15.97 9.15
N LEU A 144 -0.67 -15.32 8.15
CA LEU A 144 -2.06 -14.87 8.20
C LEU A 144 -3.02 -16.06 8.32
N TYR A 145 -2.89 -17.07 7.46
CA TYR A 145 -3.70 -18.28 7.52
C TYR A 145 -3.59 -19.00 8.86
N ALA A 146 -2.37 -19.15 9.38
CA ALA A 146 -2.13 -19.72 10.70
C ALA A 146 -2.83 -18.90 11.80
N GLY A 147 -2.77 -17.57 11.72
CA GLY A 147 -3.40 -16.66 12.69
C GLY A 147 -4.93 -16.76 12.75
N VAL A 148 -5.58 -17.11 11.64
CA VAL A 148 -7.05 -17.33 11.58
C VAL A 148 -7.45 -18.81 11.68
N GLY A 149 -6.50 -19.72 11.96
CA GLY A 149 -6.76 -21.16 12.10
C GLY A 149 -6.89 -21.96 10.80
N ARG A 150 -6.60 -21.36 9.64
CA ARG A 150 -6.56 -22.03 8.32
C ARG A 150 -5.23 -22.76 8.12
N TRP A 151 -4.94 -23.77 8.94
CA TRP A 151 -3.63 -24.44 8.99
C TRP A 151 -3.25 -25.17 7.69
N GLU A 152 -4.22 -25.71 6.97
CA GLU A 152 -4.00 -26.37 5.68
C GLU A 152 -3.47 -25.38 4.63
N ASP A 153 -4.13 -24.23 4.49
CA ASP A 153 -3.69 -23.16 3.59
C ASP A 153 -2.32 -22.59 4.01
N ALA A 154 -2.08 -22.49 5.32
CA ALA A 154 -0.79 -22.08 5.86
C ALA A 154 0.33 -23.04 5.44
N GLY A 155 0.05 -24.35 5.43
CA GLY A 155 0.93 -25.40 4.92
C GLY A 155 1.15 -25.26 3.41
N GLY A 156 0.08 -25.10 2.64
CA GLY A 156 0.14 -24.90 1.18
C GLY A 156 1.01 -23.69 0.78
N ALA A 157 0.88 -22.57 1.49
CA ALA A 157 1.71 -21.39 1.25
C ALA A 157 3.21 -21.66 1.49
N ARG A 158 3.57 -22.48 2.49
CA ARG A 158 4.97 -22.88 2.78
C ARG A 158 5.51 -23.82 1.72
N SER A 159 4.73 -24.79 1.28
CA SER A 159 5.13 -25.69 0.20
C SER A 159 5.42 -24.93 -1.09
N ASN A 160 4.60 -23.92 -1.42
CA ASN A 160 4.84 -23.03 -2.56
C ASN A 160 6.15 -22.22 -2.38
N LEU A 161 6.39 -21.68 -1.18
CA LEU A 161 7.63 -20.98 -0.86
C LEU A 161 8.87 -21.86 -1.07
N ASP A 162 8.85 -23.11 -0.60
CA ASP A 162 9.96 -24.04 -0.74
C ASP A 162 10.20 -24.39 -2.20
N SER A 163 9.13 -24.64 -2.97
CA SER A 163 9.22 -24.86 -4.42
C SER A 163 9.85 -23.68 -5.15
N GLN A 164 9.61 -22.45 -4.70
CA GLN A 164 10.18 -21.24 -5.28
C GLN A 164 11.66 -21.06 -4.92
N LYS A 165 12.04 -21.34 -3.67
CA LYS A 165 13.44 -21.32 -3.23
C LYS A 165 14.27 -22.32 -4.01
N LEU A 166 13.75 -23.53 -4.21
CA LEU A 166 14.41 -24.59 -4.97
C LEU A 166 14.67 -24.17 -6.43
N LYS A 167 13.73 -23.46 -7.07
CA LYS A 167 13.94 -22.88 -8.41
C LYS A 167 15.05 -21.84 -8.45
N LYS A 168 15.17 -21.01 -7.40
CA LYS A 168 16.23 -19.98 -7.32
C LYS A 168 17.61 -20.56 -7.03
N SER A 169 17.73 -21.67 -6.30
CA SER A 169 19.01 -22.34 -6.04
C SER A 169 19.51 -23.23 -7.18
N ALA A 170 18.62 -23.65 -8.09
CA ALA A 170 18.99 -24.48 -9.23
C ALA A 170 19.67 -23.70 -10.38
N GLY A 171 19.76 -22.37 -10.28
CA GLY A 171 20.56 -21.52 -11.17
C GLY A 171 21.81 -21.01 -10.43
N PHE A 172 22.98 -21.18 -11.05
CA PHE A 172 24.34 -20.79 -10.61
C PHE A 172 25.16 -21.84 -9.83
N SER A 173 25.83 -22.69 -10.61
CA SER A 173 27.25 -23.00 -10.40
C SER A 173 27.90 -23.14 -11.78
N VAL A 174 28.38 -22.04 -12.34
CA VAL A 174 29.46 -22.12 -13.35
C VAL A 174 30.75 -21.99 -12.56
N VAL A 175 31.33 -23.13 -12.23
CA VAL A 175 32.72 -23.21 -11.80
C VAL A 175 33.56 -23.27 -13.08
N LEU A 176 34.32 -22.19 -13.29
CA LEU A 176 35.40 -21.95 -14.27
C LEU A 176 35.00 -21.84 -15.75
#